data_AF-A0A7Z6WHW7-F1
#
_entry.id   AF-A0A7Z6WHW7-F1
#
_cell.length_a   1.000
_cell.length_b   1.000
_cell.length_c   1.000
_cell.angle_alpha   90.00
_cell.angle_beta   90.00
_cell.angle_gamma   90.00
#
_symmetry.space_group_name_H-M   'P 1'
#
loop_
_entity.id
_entity.type
_entity.pdbx_description
1 polymer ?
#
loop_
_entity_poly.entity_id
_entity_poly.type
_entity_poly.pdbx_seq_one_letter_code
_entity_poly.pdbx_strand_id
1 'polypeptide(L)' 'MNHSDKKRLRAKQRQSRNLVIMSIMQQTGWARNKVAISLKELEDYDLIKFPSRGGMMVKVGEVR' A
#
# COMPACT_ATOMS: atom_id res chain seq x y z
N MET A 1 0.24 -23.70 -2.91
CA MET A 1 -0.66 -22.56 -2.59
C MET A 1 -1.70 -22.44 -3.70
N ASN A 2 -2.97 -22.58 -3.36
CA ASN A 2 -4.03 -22.92 -4.31
C ASN A 2 -4.59 -21.63 -4.93
N HIS A 3 -5.24 -21.72 -6.10
CA HIS A 3 -5.69 -20.53 -6.85
C HIS A 3 -6.60 -19.60 -6.02
N SER A 4 -7.46 -20.18 -5.18
CA SER A 4 -8.38 -19.47 -4.27
C SER A 4 -7.65 -18.64 -3.21
N ASP A 5 -6.54 -19.13 -2.66
CA ASP A 5 -5.76 -18.42 -1.64
C ASP A 5 -5.04 -17.20 -2.22
N LYS A 6 -4.48 -17.33 -3.42
CA LYS A 6 -3.85 -16.20 -4.13
C LYS A 6 -4.84 -15.08 -4.38
N LYS A 7 -6.08 -15.41 -4.79
CA LYS A 7 -7.16 -14.43 -5.00
C LYS A 7 -7.52 -13.70 -3.71
N ARG A 8 -7.65 -14.42 -2.61
CA ARG A 8 -7.95 -13.85 -1.28
C ARG A 8 -6.84 -12.93 -0.77
N LEU A 9 -5.58 -13.31 -0.94
CA LEU A 9 -4.43 -12.48 -0.57
C LEU A 9 -4.38 -11.17 -1.37
N ARG A 10 -4.54 -11.24 -2.69
CA ARG A 10 -4.62 -10.04 -3.53
C ARG A 10 -5.78 -9.11 -3.13
N ALA A 11 -6.91 -9.67 -2.72
CA ALA A 11 -8.05 -8.88 -2.24
C ALA A 11 -7.70 -8.10 -0.95
N LYS A 12 -7.02 -8.75 0.01
CA LYS A 12 -6.58 -8.08 1.25
C LYS A 12 -5.57 -6.96 0.98
N GLN A 13 -4.57 -7.23 0.15
CA GLN A 13 -3.57 -6.22 -0.25
C GLN A 13 -4.24 -4.99 -0.90
N ARG A 14 -5.19 -5.22 -1.82
CA ARG A 14 -5.95 -4.14 -2.47
C ARG A 14 -6.80 -3.35 -1.47
N GLN A 15 -7.45 -4.02 -0.53
CA GLN A 15 -8.22 -3.36 0.53
C GLN A 15 -7.33 -2.44 1.38
N SER A 16 -6.17 -2.93 1.83
CA SER A 16 -5.23 -2.13 2.60
C SER A 16 -4.73 -0.91 1.84
N ARG A 17 -4.36 -1.08 0.57
CA ARG A 17 -3.96 0.06 -0.29
C ARG A 17 -5.09 1.09 -0.42
N ASN A 18 -6.34 0.64 -0.61
CA ASN A 18 -7.49 1.55 -0.69
C ASN A 18 -7.71 2.34 0.60
N LEU A 19 -7.55 1.71 1.77
CA LEU A 19 -7.69 2.39 3.06
C LEU A 19 -6.63 3.47 3.25
N VAL A 20 -5.37 3.17 2.92
CA VAL A 20 -4.28 4.16 2.99
C VAL A 20 -4.54 5.33 2.04
N ILE A 21 -4.97 5.04 0.80
CA ILE A 21 -5.35 6.10 -0.14
C ILE A 21 -6.44 7.00 0.44
N MET A 22 -7.52 6.42 0.97
CA MET A 22 -8.62 7.20 1.56
C MET A 22 -8.17 8.04 2.75
N SER A 23 -7.34 7.49 3.63
CA SER A 23 -6.82 8.21 4.80
C SER A 23 -5.95 9.40 4.39
N ILE A 24 -5.03 9.23 3.43
CA ILE A 24 -4.19 10.33 2.93
C ILE A 24 -5.04 11.39 2.22
N MET A 25 -6.04 10.99 1.42
CA MET A 25 -6.97 11.92 0.79
C MET A 25 -7.69 12.79 1.85
N GLN A 26 -8.18 12.17 2.93
CA GLN A 26 -8.86 12.89 4.02
C GLN A 26 -7.93 13.85 4.76
N GLN A 27 -6.68 13.46 5.00
CA GLN A 27 -5.72 14.28 5.75
C GLN A 27 -5.12 15.42 4.92
N THR A 28 -4.94 15.23 3.62
CA THR A 28 -4.22 16.17 2.75
C THR A 28 -5.11 16.94 1.78
N GLY A 29 -6.34 16.48 1.57
CA GLY A 29 -7.24 16.97 0.52
C GLY A 29 -6.80 16.60 -0.89
N TRP A 30 -5.77 15.74 -1.06
CA TRP A 30 -5.26 15.39 -2.37
C TRP A 30 -6.24 14.52 -3.15
N ALA A 31 -6.25 14.70 -4.47
CA ALA A 31 -7.00 13.84 -5.37
C ALA A 31 -6.43 12.41 -5.36
N ARG A 32 -7.32 11.43 -5.56
CA ARG A 32 -7.00 10.00 -5.51
C ARG A 32 -5.85 9.61 -6.44
N ASN A 33 -5.81 10.17 -7.65
CA ASN A 33 -4.77 9.92 -8.64
C ASN A 33 -3.39 10.35 -8.14
N LYS A 34 -3.27 11.55 -7.54
CA LYS A 34 -2.04 12.06 -6.97
C LYS A 34 -1.54 11.14 -5.85
N VAL A 35 -2.42 10.77 -4.91
CA VAL A 35 -2.07 9.86 -3.82
C VAL A 35 -1.62 8.49 -4.35
N ALA A 36 -2.31 7.94 -5.34
CA ALA A 36 -1.98 6.65 -5.93
C ALA A 36 -0.61 6.66 -6.65
N ILE A 37 -0.27 7.75 -7.35
CA ILE A 37 1.03 7.92 -7.99
C ILE A 37 2.13 8.02 -6.93
N SER A 38 1.96 8.87 -5.91
CA SER A 38 2.96 9.03 -4.85
C SER A 38 3.20 7.73 -4.06
N LEU A 39 2.14 6.97 -3.74
CA LEU A 39 2.30 5.66 -3.09
C LEU A 39 3.03 4.65 -3.98
N LYS A 40 2.82 4.71 -5.30
CA LYS A 40 3.55 3.86 -6.24
C LYS A 40 5.03 4.24 -6.27
N GLU A 41 5.35 5.54 -6.34
CA GLU A 41 6.73 6.01 -6.29
C GLU A 41 7.45 5.55 -5.01
N LEU A 42 6.81 5.68 -3.84
CA LEU A 42 7.37 5.19 -2.57
C LEU A 42 7.59 3.66 -2.56
N GLU A 43 6.70 2.90 -3.20
CA GLU A 43 6.85 1.44 -3.33
C GLU A 43 7.96 1.07 -4.33
N ASP A 44 8.11 1.84 -5.42
CA ASP A 44 9.16 1.67 -6.42
C ASP A 44 10.55 1.99 -5.82
N TYR A 45 10.64 2.94 -4.87
CA TYR A 45 11.85 3.21 -4.08
C TYR A 45 12.07 2.26 -2.89
N ASP A 46 11.26 1.19 -2.77
CA ASP A 46 11.34 0.21 -1.68
C ASP A 46 11.16 0.83 -0.27
N LEU A 47 10.58 2.03 -0.17
CA LEU A 47 10.34 2.74 1.09
C LEU A 47 9.09 2.24 1.80
N ILE A 48 8.10 1.78 1.03
CA ILE A 48 6.91 1.13 1.55
C ILE A 48 6.61 -0.16 0.78
N LYS A 49 5.86 -1.07 1.41
CA LYS A 49 5.31 -2.27 0.73
C LYS A 49 3.90 -2.55 1.19
N PHE A 50 3.06 -3.03 0.28
CA PHE A 50 1.78 -3.63 0.62
C PHE A 50 1.91 -5.16 0.60
N PRO A 51 2.10 -5.84 1.74
CA PRO A 51 2.22 -7.29 1.77
C PRO A 51 0.92 -7.98 1.34
N SER A 52 1.05 -9.19 0.79
CA SER A 52 -0.08 -10.00 0.29
C SER A 52 -1.07 -10.38 1.39
N ARG A 53 -0.67 -10.33 2.66
CA ARG A 53 -1.54 -10.57 3.82
C ARG A 53 -2.39 -9.34 4.20
N GLY A 54 -2.16 -8.19 3.57
CA GLY A 54 -2.75 -6.90 3.93
C GLY A 54 -1.88 -6.10 4.90
N GLY A 55 -2.20 -4.83 5.06
CA GLY A 55 -1.42 -3.82 5.78
C GLY A 55 -0.51 -3.01 4.86
N MET A 56 0.29 -2.14 5.46
CA MET A 56 1.37 -1.39 4.82
C MET A 56 2.59 -1.50 5.74
N MET A 57 3.75 -1.76 5.15
CA MET A 57 5.02 -1.76 5.86
C MET A 57 5.82 -0.55 5.40
N VAL A 58 6.42 0.17 6.36
CA VAL A 58 7.39 1.23 6.08
C VAL A 58 8.78 0.64 6.33
N LYS A 59 9.69 0.83 5.38
CA LYS A 59 11.08 0.43 5.54
C LYS A 59 11.75 1.43 6.47
N VAL A 60 12.02 0.99 7.69
CA VAL A 60 12.86 1.75 8.63
C VAL A 60 14.30 1.43 8.24
N GLY A 61 15.08 2.44 7.84
CA GLY A 61 16.52 2.25 7.66
C GLY A 61 17.17 1.86 8.99
N GLU A 62 18.16 0.97 8.96
CA GLU A 62 19.08 0.86 10.10
C GLU A 62 19.81 2.20 10.22
N VAL A 63 19.49 2.97 11.26
CA VAL A 63 20.40 4.04 11.72
C VAL A 63 21.62 3.30 12.24
N ARG A 64 22.68 3.25 11.43
CA ARG A 64 24.00 2.78 11.86
C ARG A 64 24.75 3.89 12.55
#